data_AF-A0A8T0C701-F1
#
_entry.id   AF-A0A8T0C701-F1
#
_cell.length_a   1.000
_cell.length_b   1.000
_cell.length_c   1.000
_cell.angle_alpha   90.00
_cell.angle_beta   90.00
_cell.angle_gamma   90.00
#
_symmetry.space_group_name_H-M   'P 1'
#
loop_
_entity.id
_entity.type
_entity.pdbx_description
1 polymer ?
#
loop_
_entity_poly.entity_id
_entity_poly.type
_entity_poly.pdbx_seq_one_letter_code
_entity_poly.pdbx_strand_id
1 'polypeptide(L)'
;MKKNQLAVANGSDLEQQLLNVLEFVTATPDSENRWPNDTDNKAVYKKGLYYLKNKQYPLAAKWLRLAAMSGDNKAQFYLGMLFVKGQGVPKSVFHGIAWLSLAQSQGNQAAAGTLEQVRTHLTAKRFIDAQCYAATLYEQIHQMMHFSPDANPK
;
A
#
# COMPACT_ATOMS: atom_id res chain seq x y z
N MET A 1 -36.89 -13.24 -4.97
CA MET A 1 -35.65 -14.02 -4.77
C MET A 1 -34.48 -13.24 -5.37
N LYS A 2 -33.69 -12.51 -4.57
CA LYS A 2 -32.52 -11.76 -5.06
C LYS A 2 -31.35 -12.74 -5.17
N LYS A 3 -30.96 -13.10 -6.39
CA LYS A 3 -29.75 -13.88 -6.66
C LYS A 3 -28.55 -12.99 -6.31
N ASN A 4 -27.82 -13.36 -5.26
CA ASN A 4 -26.47 -12.88 -5.00
C ASN A 4 -25.58 -13.29 -6.19
N GLN A 5 -25.38 -12.38 -7.14
CA GLN A 5 -24.34 -12.49 -8.14
C GLN A 5 -23.01 -12.30 -7.42
N LEU A 6 -22.36 -13.43 -7.09
CA LEU A 6 -20.92 -13.47 -6.93
C LEU A 6 -20.33 -13.09 -8.29
N ALA A 7 -20.00 -11.81 -8.46
CA ALA A 7 -19.26 -11.33 -9.60
C ALA A 7 -17.90 -12.03 -9.60
N VAL A 8 -17.79 -13.07 -10.42
CA VAL A 8 -16.49 -13.65 -10.79
C VAL A 8 -15.81 -12.55 -11.60
N ALA A 9 -14.93 -11.79 -10.96
CA ALA A 9 -14.11 -10.80 -11.65
C ALA A 9 -13.30 -11.53 -12.74
N ASN A 10 -13.59 -11.22 -14.01
CA ASN A 10 -12.85 -11.78 -15.14
C ASN A 10 -11.38 -11.33 -15.07
N GLY A 11 -10.46 -12.13 -15.62
CA GLY A 11 -9.02 -11.89 -15.54
C GLY A 11 -8.58 -10.48 -15.97
N SER A 12 -9.26 -9.89 -16.95
CA SER A 12 -9.00 -8.52 -17.43
C SER A 12 -9.37 -7.42 -16.44
N ASP A 13 -10.47 -7.57 -15.69
CA ASP A 13 -10.86 -6.61 -14.64
C ASP A 13 -9.86 -6.63 -13.49
N LEU A 14 -9.35 -7.82 -13.16
CA LEU A 14 -8.31 -7.99 -12.15
C LEU A 14 -6.97 -7.39 -12.58
N GLU A 15 -6.54 -7.60 -13.82
CA GLU A 15 -5.33 -6.98 -14.36
C GLU A 15 -5.42 -5.46 -14.36
N GLN A 16 -6.56 -4.89 -14.76
CA GLN A 16 -6.78 -3.45 -14.70
C GLN A 16 -6.78 -2.92 -13.27
N GLN A 17 -7.38 -3.63 -12.31
CA GLN A 17 -7.30 -3.26 -10.89
C GLN A 17 -5.86 -3.33 -10.36
N LEU A 18 -5.06 -4.32 -10.80
CA LEU A 18 -3.64 -4.43 -10.47
C LEU A 18 -2.85 -3.24 -11.04
N LEU A 19 -3.08 -2.88 -12.30
CA LEU A 19 -2.44 -1.74 -12.94
C LEU A 19 -2.79 -0.42 -12.24
N ASN A 20 -4.07 -0.19 -11.94
CA ASN A 20 -4.51 1.03 -11.25
C ASN A 20 -3.88 1.17 -9.86
N VAL A 21 -3.76 0.07 -9.12
CA VAL A 21 -3.10 0.09 -7.81
C VAL A 21 -1.60 0.28 -7.96
N LEU A 22 -0.96 -0.37 -8.93
CA LEU A 22 0.46 -0.18 -9.20
C LEU A 22 0.75 1.28 -9.56
N GLU A 23 -0.03 1.89 -10.46
CA GLU A 23 0.09 3.31 -10.79
C GLU A 23 -0.08 4.20 -9.56
N PHE A 24 -1.10 3.97 -8.73
CA PHE A 24 -1.26 4.72 -7.49
C PHE A 24 -0.03 4.60 -6.58
N VAL A 25 0.53 3.39 -6.47
CA VAL A 25 1.68 3.10 -5.61
C VAL A 25 2.96 3.72 -6.16
N THR A 26 3.21 3.63 -7.46
CA THR A 26 4.47 4.04 -8.10
C THR A 26 4.45 5.47 -8.64
N ALA A 27 3.29 6.14 -8.64
CA ALA A 27 3.16 7.52 -9.08
C ALA A 27 4.18 8.41 -8.36
N THR A 28 5.06 9.05 -9.12
CA THR A 28 5.96 10.06 -8.56
C THR A 28 5.10 11.13 -7.91
N PRO A 29 5.41 11.50 -6.67
CA PRO A 29 4.63 12.55 -6.05
C PRO A 29 5.00 13.87 -6.74
N ASP A 30 3.97 14.68 -7.02
CA ASP A 30 4.09 15.95 -7.75
C ASP A 30 5.11 16.92 -7.10
N SER A 31 5.47 18.00 -7.81
CA SER A 31 6.43 19.00 -7.32
C SER A 31 6.07 19.61 -5.97
N GLU A 32 4.79 19.57 -5.56
CA GLU A 32 4.31 20.04 -4.26
C GLU A 32 4.40 18.96 -3.16
N ASN A 33 4.47 17.68 -3.53
CA ASN A 33 4.57 16.53 -2.66
C ASN A 33 5.92 15.83 -2.82
N ARG A 34 7.03 16.59 -2.86
CA ARG A 34 8.39 16.03 -2.90
C ARG A 34 8.56 14.90 -1.87
N TRP A 35 9.28 13.84 -2.25
CA TRP A 35 9.63 12.74 -1.36
C TRP A 35 10.12 13.30 -0.02
N PRO A 36 9.54 12.88 1.12
CA PRO A 36 9.95 13.40 2.40
C PRO A 36 11.40 13.01 2.66
N ASN A 37 12.24 13.98 3.01
CA ASN A 37 13.56 13.69 3.56
C ASN A 37 13.38 12.89 4.87
N ASP A 38 14.41 12.17 5.33
CA ASP A 38 14.31 11.28 6.50
C ASP A 38 13.78 11.98 7.78
N THR A 39 13.96 13.30 7.88
CA THR A 39 13.42 14.14 8.97
C THR A 39 11.91 14.43 8.84
N ASP A 40 11.38 14.45 7.62
CA ASP A 40 9.98 14.69 7.29
C ASP A 40 9.12 13.42 7.27
N ASN A 41 9.73 12.23 7.20
CA ASN A 41 9.00 10.95 7.17
C ASN A 41 8.04 10.79 8.38
N LYS A 42 8.50 11.16 9.58
CA LYS A 42 7.66 11.20 10.78
C LYS A 42 6.51 12.22 10.68
N ALA A 43 6.70 13.34 9.97
CA ALA A 43 5.67 14.34 9.77
C ALA A 43 4.61 13.88 8.74
N VAL A 44 5.05 13.24 7.66
CA VAL A 44 4.20 12.64 6.62
C VAL A 44 3.31 11.54 7.20
N TYR A 45 3.88 10.63 8.01
CA TYR A 45 3.09 9.62 8.71
C TYR A 45 2.03 10.23 9.63
N LYS A 46 2.40 11.22 10.46
CA LYS A 46 1.46 11.92 11.35
C LYS A 46 0.33 12.60 10.58
N LYS A 47 0.64 13.20 9.43
CA LYS A 47 -0.36 13.81 8.55
C LYS A 47 -1.32 12.77 7.98
N GLY A 48 -0.81 11.61 7.55
CA GLY A 48 -1.63 10.46 7.17
C GLY A 48 -2.58 10.01 8.28
N LEU A 49 -2.07 9.88 9.52
CA LEU A 49 -2.89 9.53 10.68
C LEU A 49 -3.95 10.59 11.00
N TYR A 50 -3.63 11.88 10.85
CA TYR A 50 -4.59 12.95 11.05
C TYR A 50 -5.78 12.81 10.11
N TYR A 51 -5.54 12.62 8.82
CA TYR A 51 -6.63 12.41 7.85
C TYR A 51 -7.38 11.10 8.09
N LEU A 52 -6.67 10.04 8.50
CA LEU A 52 -7.27 8.76 8.85
C LEU A 52 -8.26 8.90 10.02
N LYS A 53 -7.86 9.62 11.08
CA LYS A 53 -8.70 9.89 12.26
C LYS A 53 -9.94 10.71 11.90
N ASN A 54 -9.81 11.64 10.95
CA ASN A 54 -10.90 12.46 10.46
C ASN A 54 -11.71 11.78 9.33
N LYS A 55 -11.49 10.48 9.06
CA LYS A 55 -12.16 9.70 8.01
C LYS A 55 -12.00 10.26 6.59
N GLN A 56 -10.96 11.07 6.36
CA GLN A 56 -10.60 11.60 5.05
C GLN A 56 -9.69 10.59 4.35
N TYR A 57 -10.26 9.43 4.00
CA TYR A 57 -9.48 8.26 3.55
C TYR A 57 -8.63 8.49 2.29
N PRO A 58 -9.08 9.21 1.25
CA PRO A 58 -8.23 9.46 0.07
C PRO A 58 -6.97 10.26 0.42
N LEU A 59 -7.10 11.28 1.27
CA LEU A 59 -5.96 12.06 1.75
C LEU A 59 -5.08 11.22 2.67
N ALA A 60 -5.67 10.44 3.57
CA ALA A 60 -4.93 9.51 4.42
C ALA A 60 -4.10 8.53 3.58
N ALA A 61 -4.70 7.92 2.55
CA ALA A 61 -4.01 7.02 1.63
C ALA A 61 -2.84 7.70 0.92
N LYS A 62 -3.02 8.94 0.44
CA LYS A 62 -1.95 9.72 -0.20
C LYS A 62 -0.74 9.89 0.73
N TRP A 63 -0.96 10.35 1.96
CA TRP A 63 0.13 10.61 2.92
C TRP A 63 0.73 9.31 3.48
N LEU A 64 -0.09 8.30 3.76
CA LEU A 64 0.38 7.00 4.21
C LEU A 64 1.17 6.28 3.11
N ARG A 65 0.81 6.46 1.84
CA ARG A 65 1.61 5.96 0.71
C ARG A 65 3.02 6.53 0.73
N LEU A 66 3.15 7.86 0.87
CA LEU A 66 4.46 8.49 0.92
C LEU A 66 5.32 7.96 2.08
N ALA A 67 4.75 7.87 3.29
CA ALA A 67 5.46 7.30 4.43
C ALA A 67 5.77 5.80 4.26
N ALA A 68 4.89 5.03 3.62
CA ALA A 68 5.09 3.61 3.35
C ALA A 68 6.21 3.37 2.34
N MET A 69 6.32 4.24 1.34
CA MET A 69 7.40 4.25 0.34
C MET A 69 8.74 4.69 0.94
N SER A 70 8.76 5.47 2.03
CA SER A 70 9.99 5.77 2.77
C SER A 70 10.32 4.74 3.86
N GLY A 71 9.75 3.52 3.77
CA GLY A 71 10.06 2.41 4.68
C GLY A 71 9.37 2.45 6.04
N ASP A 72 8.39 3.33 6.28
CA ASP A 72 7.66 3.31 7.55
C ASP A 72 6.72 2.10 7.63
N ASN A 73 7.09 1.13 8.47
CA ASN A 73 6.34 -0.13 8.65
C ASN A 73 4.93 0.07 9.25
N LYS A 74 4.64 1.19 9.93
CA LYS A 74 3.29 1.52 10.41
C LYS A 74 2.47 2.08 9.26
N ALA A 75 3.06 2.94 8.43
CA ALA A 75 2.40 3.47 7.25
C ALA A 75 2.04 2.36 6.25
N GLN A 76 2.97 1.41 6.01
CA GLN A 76 2.71 0.21 5.19
C GLN A 76 1.52 -0.60 5.74
N PHE A 77 1.46 -0.78 7.07
CA PHE A 77 0.33 -1.45 7.72
C PHE A 77 -1.01 -0.73 7.48
N TYR A 78 -1.07 0.58 7.74
CA TYR A 78 -2.31 1.33 7.54
C TYR A 78 -2.74 1.39 6.08
N LEU A 79 -1.80 1.54 5.15
CA LEU A 79 -2.08 1.50 3.73
C LEU A 79 -2.63 0.14 3.31
N GLY A 80 -2.05 -0.95 3.81
CA GLY A 80 -2.58 -2.30 3.61
C GLY A 80 -4.03 -2.44 4.11
N MET A 81 -4.34 -1.90 5.29
CA MET A 81 -5.71 -1.86 5.80
C MET A 81 -6.67 -1.05 4.92
N LEU A 82 -6.22 0.09 4.38
CA LEU A 82 -7.04 0.91 3.47
C LEU A 82 -7.37 0.15 2.19
N PHE A 83 -6.42 -0.61 1.63
CA PHE A 83 -6.66 -1.50 0.49
C PHE A 83 -7.65 -2.63 0.81
N VAL A 84 -7.48 -3.33 1.93
CA VAL A 84 -8.40 -4.40 2.34
C VAL A 84 -9.84 -3.87 2.47
N LYS A 85 -9.98 -2.66 3.02
CA LYS A 85 -11.28 -2.04 3.27
C LYS A 85 -11.85 -1.27 2.06
N GLY A 86 -11.02 -0.93 1.07
CA GLY A 86 -11.42 -0.04 -0.03
C GLY A 86 -11.70 1.39 0.43
N GLN A 87 -10.94 1.87 1.42
CA GLN A 87 -11.15 3.19 2.02
C GLN A 87 -10.17 4.19 1.40
N GLY A 88 -10.67 5.07 0.54
CA GLY A 88 -9.85 6.10 -0.11
C GLY A 88 -8.89 5.57 -1.19
N VAL A 89 -8.87 4.25 -1.39
CA VAL A 89 -8.19 3.52 -2.47
C VAL A 89 -9.12 2.44 -3.00
N PRO A 90 -8.94 1.97 -4.25
CA PRO A 90 -9.66 0.81 -4.76
C PRO A 90 -9.50 -0.41 -3.83
N LYS A 91 -10.59 -1.10 -3.54
CA LYS A 91 -10.55 -2.28 -2.67
C LYS A 91 -9.71 -3.38 -3.31
N SER A 92 -8.67 -3.84 -2.63
CA SER A 92 -7.84 -4.95 -3.08
C SER A 92 -7.22 -5.70 -1.92
N VAL A 93 -7.76 -6.89 -1.62
CA VAL A 93 -7.20 -7.76 -0.56
C VAL A 93 -5.79 -8.21 -0.93
N PHE A 94 -5.52 -8.45 -2.22
CA PHE A 94 -4.21 -8.84 -2.73
C PHE A 94 -3.12 -7.81 -2.37
N HIS A 95 -3.29 -6.54 -2.76
CA HIS A 95 -2.32 -5.49 -2.41
C HIS A 95 -2.32 -5.18 -0.92
N GLY A 96 -3.48 -5.31 -0.25
CA GLY A 96 -3.56 -5.24 1.20
C GLY A 96 -2.61 -6.23 1.88
N ILE A 97 -2.62 -7.49 1.45
CA ILE A 97 -1.71 -8.53 1.95
C ILE A 97 -0.26 -8.22 1.60
N ALA A 98 0.03 -7.71 0.39
CA ALA A 98 1.39 -7.35 0.03
C ALA A 98 1.97 -6.27 0.97
N TRP A 99 1.23 -5.19 1.20
CA TRP A 99 1.63 -4.11 2.12
C TRP A 99 1.73 -4.59 3.58
N LEU A 100 0.80 -5.43 4.03
CA LEU A 100 0.85 -6.00 5.38
C LEU A 100 2.03 -6.97 5.56
N SER A 101 2.35 -7.77 4.53
CA SER A 101 3.50 -8.68 4.54
C SER A 101 4.80 -7.90 4.61
N LEU A 102 4.87 -6.78 3.89
CA LEU A 102 6.00 -5.87 3.94
C LEU A 102 6.16 -5.20 5.31
N ALA A 103 5.05 -4.74 5.91
CA ALA A 103 5.06 -4.20 7.27
C ALA A 103 5.52 -5.25 8.29
N GLN A 104 5.05 -6.50 8.15
CA GLN A 104 5.42 -7.62 9.02
C GLN A 104 6.92 -7.92 8.92
N SER A 105 7.49 -7.98 7.71
CA SER A 105 8.92 -8.27 7.52
C SER A 105 9.83 -7.20 8.12
N GLN A 106 9.36 -5.95 8.22
CA GLN A 106 10.03 -4.84 8.90
C GLN A 106 9.67 -4.72 10.40
N GLY A 107 9.07 -5.76 11.00
CA GLY A 107 8.84 -5.86 12.45
C GLY A 107 7.50 -5.34 12.97
N ASN A 108 6.53 -5.01 12.10
CA ASN A 108 5.20 -4.62 12.55
C ASN A 108 4.37 -5.85 12.95
N GLN A 109 4.31 -6.13 14.25
CA GLN A 109 3.58 -7.28 14.80
C GLN A 109 2.05 -7.22 14.58
N ALA A 110 1.47 -6.02 14.49
CA ALA A 110 0.03 -5.87 14.24
C ALA A 110 -0.36 -6.34 12.82
N ALA A 111 0.58 -6.31 11.88
CA ALA A 111 0.38 -6.80 10.53
C ALA A 111 0.16 -8.32 10.50
N ALA A 112 0.86 -9.09 11.34
CA ALA A 112 0.73 -10.55 11.40
C ALA A 112 -0.70 -10.99 11.78
N GLY A 113 -1.28 -10.38 12.82
CA GLY A 113 -2.66 -10.67 13.23
C GLY A 113 -3.68 -10.28 12.16
N THR A 114 -3.43 -9.18 11.45
CA THR A 114 -4.30 -8.75 10.35
C THR A 114 -4.19 -9.67 9.14
N LEU A 115 -2.98 -10.13 8.79
CA LEU A 115 -2.74 -11.09 7.72
C LEU A 115 -3.53 -12.37 7.91
N GLU A 116 -3.57 -12.91 9.14
CA GLU A 116 -4.33 -14.12 9.43
C GLU A 116 -5.84 -13.90 9.26
N GLN A 117 -6.36 -12.74 9.65
CA GLN A 117 -7.76 -12.39 9.43
C GLN A 117 -8.09 -12.31 7.93
N VAL A 118 -7.24 -11.62 7.15
CA VAL A 118 -7.52 -11.38 5.73
C VAL A 118 -7.16 -12.56 4.82
N ARG A 119 -6.34 -13.51 5.30
CA ARG A 119 -6.00 -14.75 4.60
C ARG A 119 -7.24 -15.51 4.15
N THR A 120 -8.29 -15.50 4.98
CA THR A 120 -9.58 -16.17 4.70
C THR A 120 -10.30 -15.62 3.47
N HIS A 121 -9.93 -14.42 3.00
CA HIS A 121 -10.52 -13.79 1.82
C HIS A 121 -9.81 -14.13 0.50
N LEU A 122 -8.71 -14.91 0.52
CA LEU A 122 -8.00 -15.35 -0.69
C LEU A 122 -7.78 -16.87 -0.68
N THR A 123 -7.56 -17.41 -1.88
CA THR A 123 -7.05 -18.79 -2.01
C THR A 123 -5.58 -18.84 -1.56
N ALA A 124 -5.11 -20.04 -1.14
CA ALA A 124 -3.73 -20.23 -0.71
C ALA A 124 -2.71 -19.76 -1.76
N LYS A 125 -2.95 -20.07 -3.04
CA LYS A 125 -2.10 -19.61 -4.15
C LYS A 125 -2.05 -18.08 -4.22
N ARG A 126 -3.21 -17.41 -4.23
CA ARG A 126 -3.31 -15.94 -4.32
C ARG A 126 -2.67 -15.23 -3.11
N PHE A 127 -2.73 -15.85 -1.94
CA PHE A 127 -2.07 -15.36 -0.74
C PHE A 127 -0.54 -15.40 -0.90
N ILE A 128 0.01 -16.52 -1.36
CA ILE A 128 1.44 -16.67 -1.63
C ILE A 128 1.88 -15.69 -2.72
N ASP A 129 1.11 -15.58 -3.81
CA ASP A 129 1.39 -14.63 -4.89
C ASP A 129 1.45 -13.18 -4.36
N ALA A 130 0.56 -12.81 -3.43
CA ALA A 130 0.57 -11.48 -2.81
C ALA A 130 1.80 -11.26 -1.91
N GLN A 131 2.25 -12.29 -1.20
CA GLN A 131 3.49 -12.24 -0.41
C GLN A 131 4.73 -12.12 -1.31
N CYS A 132 4.77 -12.84 -2.44
CA CYS A 132 5.83 -12.69 -3.43
C CYS A 132 5.84 -11.29 -4.04
N TYR A 133 4.65 -10.73 -4.35
CA TYR A 133 4.53 -9.36 -4.84
C TYR A 133 5.01 -8.31 -3.83
N ALA A 134 4.92 -8.58 -2.52
CA ALA A 134 5.48 -7.71 -1.50
C ALA A 134 7.01 -7.53 -1.65
N ALA A 135 7.73 -8.58 -2.07
CA ALA A 135 9.16 -8.52 -2.30
C ALA A 135 9.50 -7.66 -3.53
N THR A 136 8.76 -7.80 -4.63
CA THR A 136 8.95 -6.93 -5.80
C THR A 136 8.64 -5.48 -5.49
N LEU A 137 7.60 -5.24 -4.68
CA LEU A 137 7.23 -3.91 -4.22
C LEU A 137 8.35 -3.29 -3.36
N TYR A 138 8.96 -4.08 -2.47
CA TYR A 138 10.11 -3.65 -1.67
C TYR A 138 11.27 -3.19 -2.54
N GLU A 139 11.65 -4.01 -3.53
CA GLU A 139 12.76 -3.70 -4.44
C GLU A 139 12.50 -2.42 -5.22
N GLN A 140 11.30 -2.24 -5.77
CA GLN A 140 10.91 -1.03 -6.51
C GLN A 140 10.97 0.21 -5.61
N ILE A 141 10.46 0.12 -4.38
CA ILE A 141 10.52 1.21 -3.41
C ILE A 141 11.98 1.59 -3.11
N HIS A 142 12.86 0.60 -2.90
CA HIS A 142 14.27 0.84 -2.64
C HIS A 142 14.98 1.47 -3.83
N GLN A 143 14.74 0.97 -5.05
CA GLN A 143 15.28 1.54 -6.27
C GLN A 143 14.85 2.99 -6.45
N MET A 144 13.58 3.32 -6.19
CA MET A 144 13.07 4.70 -6.25
C MET A 144 13.71 5.62 -5.21
N MET A 145 13.92 5.14 -3.98
CA MET A 145 14.63 5.94 -2.96
C MET A 145 16.08 6.24 -3.35
N HIS A 146 16.78 5.27 -3.95
CA HIS A 146 18.15 5.46 -4.43
C HIS A 146 18.23 6.28 -5.73
N PHE A 147 17.18 6.29 -6.53
CA PHE A 147 17.04 7.11 -7.75
C PHE A 147 16.45 8.49 -7.41
N SER A 148 17.11 9.27 -6.56
CA SER A 148 16.80 10.71 -6.44
C SER A 148 17.46 11.47 -7.60
N PRO A 149 16.71 12.10 -8.53
CA PRO A 149 17.27 12.86 -9.65
C PRO A 149 17.99 14.16 -9.24
N ASP A 150 18.08 14.46 -7.93
CA ASP A 150 18.75 15.63 -7.35
C ASP A 150 20.18 15.37 -6.86
N ALA A 151 20.83 14.27 -7.28
CA ALA A 151 22.29 14.13 -7.15
C ALA A 151 22.98 15.06 -8.17
N ASN A 152 22.91 16.37 -7.92
CA ASN A 152 23.71 17.38 -8.60
C ASN A 152 25.19 17.06 -8.35
N PRO A 153 25.98 16.67 -9.37
CA PRO A 153 27.42 16.51 -9.18
C PRO A 153 28.00 17.90 -8.89
N LYS A 154 28.65 18.05 -7.73
CA LYS A 154 29.47 19.22 -7.43
C LYS A 154 30.63 19.33 -8.42
#